data_AF-A0A845RFY9-F1
#
_entry.id   AF-A0A845RFY9-F1
#
_cell.length_a   1.000
_cell.length_b   1.000
_cell.length_c   1.000
_cell.angle_alpha   90.00
_cell.angle_beta   90.00
_cell.angle_gamma   90.00
#
_symmetry.space_group_name_H-M   'P 1'
#
loop_
_entity.id
_entity.type
_entity.pdbx_description
1 polymer ?
#
loop_
_entity_poly.entity_id
_entity_poly.type
_entity_poly.pdbx_seq_one_letter_code
_entity_poly.pdbx_strand_id
1 'polypeptide(L)'
;MLELKMVTESYPHTLPLKDGRVTSDKVHLNFTEFKFAHEAFDDQVESQPYDVCEMAVGTFFQALDFKKPLRLLPVVCLGSFHHGSI
;
A
#
# COMPACT_ATOMS: atom_id res chain seq x y z
N MET A 1 -19.55 -5.49 -7.89
CA MET A 1 -18.19 -5.74 -7.42
C MET A 1 -17.40 -4.46 -7.65
N LEU A 2 -16.87 -3.85 -6.59
CA LEU A 2 -16.09 -2.61 -6.67
C LEU A 2 -14.65 -2.96 -7.07
N GLU A 3 -14.12 -2.30 -8.08
CA GLU A 3 -12.73 -2.44 -8.48
C GLU A 3 -11.88 -1.35 -7.80
N LEU A 4 -10.75 -1.75 -7.21
CA LEU A 4 -9.83 -0.86 -6.53
C LEU A 4 -8.42 -1.05 -7.10
N LYS A 5 -7.78 0.04 -7.50
CA LYS A 5 -6.36 0.04 -7.86
C LYS A 5 -5.52 -0.05 -6.61
N MET A 6 -4.68 -1.08 -6.53
CA MET A 6 -3.90 -1.37 -5.34
C MET A 6 -2.41 -1.46 -5.64
N VAL A 7 -1.60 -0.89 -4.77
CA VAL A 7 -0.14 -1.06 -4.74
C VAL A 7 0.26 -1.70 -3.41
N THR A 8 0.96 -2.82 -3.49
CA THR A 8 1.67 -3.45 -2.37
C THR A 8 2.76 -4.35 -2.93
N GLU A 9 3.84 -4.54 -2.18
CA GLU A 9 4.87 -5.49 -2.56
C GLU A 9 4.39 -6.94 -2.33
N SER A 10 5.08 -7.89 -2.97
CA SER A 10 4.78 -9.32 -2.88
C SER A 10 5.53 -9.96 -1.71
N TYR A 11 4.92 -9.98 -0.54
CA TYR A 11 5.37 -10.70 0.65
C TYR A 11 4.62 -12.04 0.79
N PRO A 12 5.11 -13.00 1.61
CA PRO A 12 4.37 -14.24 1.85
C PRO A 12 2.91 -14.06 2.29
N HIS A 13 2.60 -12.95 2.99
CA HIS A 13 1.26 -12.66 3.48
C HIS A 13 0.41 -11.79 2.54
N THR A 14 0.99 -11.04 1.60
CA THR A 14 0.25 -10.28 0.57
C THR A 14 0.09 -11.05 -0.74
N LEU A 15 0.97 -12.02 -1.02
CA LEU A 15 0.94 -12.85 -2.23
C LEU A 15 -0.41 -13.56 -2.47
N PRO A 16 -1.10 -14.11 -1.44
CA PRO A 16 -2.43 -14.69 -1.63
C PRO A 16 -3.48 -13.75 -2.22
N LEU A 17 -3.33 -12.43 -2.03
CA LEU A 17 -4.23 -11.43 -2.62
C LEU A 17 -3.93 -11.24 -4.11
N LYS A 18 -2.66 -11.33 -4.51
CA LYS A 18 -2.22 -11.16 -5.90
C LYS A 18 -2.45 -12.39 -6.77
N ASP A 19 -2.26 -13.58 -6.22
CA ASP A 19 -2.40 -14.85 -6.95
C ASP A 19 -3.80 -15.49 -6.87
N GLY A 20 -4.75 -14.78 -6.27
CA GLY A 20 -6.17 -15.18 -6.24
C GLY A 20 -6.51 -16.26 -5.23
N ARG A 21 -5.60 -16.63 -4.31
CA ARG A 21 -5.94 -17.52 -3.18
C ARG A 21 -6.89 -16.86 -2.18
N VAL A 22 -6.86 -15.53 -2.07
CA VAL A 22 -7.78 -14.73 -1.25
C VAL A 22 -8.57 -13.80 -2.16
N THR A 23 -9.89 -13.98 -2.20
CA THR A 23 -10.81 -13.21 -3.03
C THR A 23 -12.01 -12.72 -2.24
N SER A 24 -12.75 -11.76 -2.79
CA SER A 24 -14.02 -11.27 -2.22
C SER A 24 -15.09 -11.20 -3.31
N ASP A 25 -16.34 -11.42 -2.92
CA ASP A 25 -17.54 -11.17 -3.73
C ASP A 25 -17.89 -9.67 -3.83
N LYS A 26 -17.30 -8.83 -2.97
CA LYS A 26 -17.60 -7.39 -2.87
C LYS A 26 -16.59 -6.53 -3.62
N VAL A 27 -15.30 -6.88 -3.52
CA VAL A 27 -14.18 -6.07 -4.03
C VAL A 27 -13.24 -6.91 -4.90
N HIS A 28 -12.78 -6.30 -5.99
CA HIS A 28 -11.72 -6.79 -6.85
C HIS A 28 -10.51 -5.86 -6.74
N LEU A 29 -9.34 -6.43 -6.49
CA LEU A 29 -8.09 -5.68 -6.35
C LEU A 29 -7.31 -5.77 -7.66
N ASN A 30 -7.14 -4.62 -8.31
CA ASN A 30 -6.35 -4.49 -9.53
C ASN A 30 -4.95 -3.98 -9.16
N PHE A 31 -3.96 -4.87 -9.20
CA PHE A 31 -2.61 -4.56 -8.73
C PHE A 31 -1.79 -3.82 -9.79
N THR A 32 -1.23 -2.68 -9.40
CA THR A 32 -0.14 -2.04 -10.16
C THR A 32 1.19 -2.53 -9.59
N GLU A 33 2.00 -3.18 -10.43
CA GLU A 33 3.25 -3.80 -10.01
C GLU A 33 4.42 -2.81 -10.09
N PHE A 34 5.14 -2.72 -8.98
CA PHE A 34 6.41 -2.00 -8.85
C PHE A 34 7.51 -2.98 -8.46
N LYS A 35 8.77 -2.63 -8.73
CA LYS A 35 9.89 -3.44 -8.23
C LYS A 35 9.94 -3.35 -6.71
N PHE A 36 9.67 -2.17 -6.16
CA PHE A 36 9.53 -1.93 -4.73
C PHE A 36 8.35 -1.01 -4.45
N ALA A 37 7.57 -1.26 -3.39
CA ALA A 37 6.37 -0.45 -3.11
C ALA A 37 6.66 1.05 -2.92
N HIS A 38 7.85 1.40 -2.43
CA HIS A 38 8.24 2.80 -2.21
C HIS A 38 8.31 3.66 -3.47
N GLU A 39 8.41 3.04 -4.65
CA GLU A 39 8.36 3.74 -5.93
C GLU A 39 7.01 4.43 -6.18
N ALA A 40 5.93 3.99 -5.52
CA ALA A 40 4.59 4.54 -5.67
C ALA A 40 4.25 5.65 -4.65
N PHE A 41 5.10 5.88 -3.64
CA PHE A 41 4.73 6.74 -2.49
C PHE A 41 4.59 8.20 -2.88
N ASP A 42 5.53 8.73 -3.67
CA ASP A 42 5.51 10.13 -4.11
C ASP A 42 4.27 10.40 -4.98
N ASP A 43 3.99 9.50 -5.93
CA ASP A 43 2.79 9.56 -6.77
C ASP A 43 1.51 9.53 -5.92
N GLN A 44 1.46 8.67 -4.89
CA GLN A 44 0.31 8.56 -4.02
C GLN A 44 0.10 9.83 -3.17
N VAL A 45 1.18 10.44 -2.68
CA VAL A 45 1.11 11.66 -1.87
C VAL A 45 0.74 12.88 -2.73
N GLU A 46 1.19 12.94 -3.98
CA GLU A 46 0.95 14.08 -4.86
C GLU A 46 -0.37 14.00 -5.62
N SER A 47 -0.66 12.86 -6.25
CA SER A 47 -1.74 12.73 -7.23
C SER A 47 -2.79 11.66 -6.90
N GLN A 48 -2.55 10.81 -5.90
CA GLN A 48 -3.45 9.72 -5.48
C GLN A 48 -3.97 8.87 -6.65
N PRO A 49 -3.11 8.32 -7.52
CA PRO A 49 -3.54 7.55 -8.67
C PRO A 49 -4.04 6.14 -8.29
N TYR A 50 -3.80 5.71 -7.04
CA TYR A 50 -4.22 4.42 -6.48
C TYR A 50 -5.25 4.60 -5.37
N ASP A 51 -6.24 3.71 -5.32
CA ASP A 51 -7.26 3.70 -4.27
C ASP A 51 -6.68 3.18 -2.94
N VAL A 52 -5.75 2.23 -3.02
CA VAL A 52 -5.05 1.64 -1.87
C VAL A 52 -3.56 1.54 -2.18
N CYS A 53 -2.71 2.09 -1.31
CA CYS A 53 -1.26 2.04 -1.48
C CYS A 53 -0.60 1.65 -0.16
N GLU A 54 0.24 0.61 -0.18
CA GLU A 54 1.24 0.39 0.86
C GLU A 54 2.10 1.63 1.01
N MET A 55 2.45 2.01 2.23
CA MET A 55 3.20 3.24 2.47
C MET A 55 4.03 3.14 3.75
N ALA A 56 5.24 3.71 3.73
CA ALA A 56 6.02 3.88 4.94
C ALA A 56 5.26 4.80 5.92
N VAL A 57 5.21 4.40 7.19
CA VAL A 57 4.48 5.15 8.23
C VAL A 57 5.02 6.59 8.39
N GLY A 58 6.34 6.79 8.22
CA GLY A 58 6.95 8.11 8.25
C GLY A 58 6.49 9.02 7.10
N THR A 59 6.26 8.45 5.90
CA THR A 59 5.69 9.18 4.76
C THR A 59 4.23 9.56 5.03
N PHE A 60 3.44 8.63 5.60
CA PHE A 60 2.05 8.93 5.99
C PHE A 60 1.98 10.10 6.97
N PHE A 61 2.82 10.12 8.01
CA PHE A 61 2.78 11.20 9.00
C PHE A 61 3.18 12.56 8.43
N GLN A 62 4.15 12.61 7.52
CA GLN A 62 4.45 13.83 6.78
C GLN A 62 3.22 14.27 5.96
N ALA A 63 2.65 13.37 5.17
CA ALA A 63 1.47 13.67 4.37
C ALA A 63 0.29 14.15 5.23
N LEU A 64 0.10 13.57 6.42
CA LEU A 64 -0.90 13.97 7.40
C LEU A 64 -0.67 15.40 7.92
N ASP A 65 0.57 15.74 8.29
CA ASP A 65 0.93 17.10 8.74
C ASP A 65 0.66 18.15 7.65
N PHE A 66 0.95 17.79 6.40
CA PHE A 66 0.62 18.60 5.21
C PHE A 66 -0.85 18.49 4.76
N LYS A 67 -1.72 17.84 5.54
CA LYS A 67 -3.16 17.70 5.26
C LYS A 67 -3.48 17.08 3.90
N LYS A 68 -2.60 16.22 3.40
CA LYS A 68 -2.89 15.40 2.21
C LYS A 68 -4.09 14.50 2.55
N PRO A 69 -5.01 14.29 1.60
CA PRO A 69 -6.29 13.60 1.87
C PRO A 69 -6.13 12.07 1.88
N LEU A 70 -5.18 11.57 2.67
CA LEU A 70 -4.89 10.15 2.83
C LEU A 70 -5.49 9.63 4.13
N ARG A 71 -5.93 8.38 4.14
CA ARG A 71 -6.41 7.68 5.34
C ARG A 71 -5.62 6.41 5.55
N LEU A 72 -5.04 6.26 6.74
CA LEU A 72 -4.33 5.05 7.11
C LEU A 72 -5.31 3.93 7.47
N LEU A 73 -5.12 2.76 6.86
CA LEU A 73 -5.77 1.53 7.29
C LEU A 73 -4.97 0.90 8.43
N PRO A 74 -5.62 0.24 9.41
CA PRO A 74 -4.94 -0.43 10.52
C PRO A 74 -4.35 -1.78 10.08
N VAL A 75 -3.53 -1.77 9.01
CA VAL A 75 -2.91 -2.95 8.40
C VAL A 75 -1.42 -2.70 8.28
N VAL A 76 -0.62 -3.52 8.96
CA VAL A 76 0.85 -3.48 8.88
C VAL A 76 1.29 -4.50 7.84
N CYS A 77 1.93 -4.04 6.76
CA CYS A 77 2.49 -4.91 5.72
C CYS A 77 3.91 -5.37 6.10
N LEU A 78 4.77 -4.42 6.46
CA LEU A 78 6.15 -4.71 6.87
C LEU A 78 6.55 -3.86 8.07
N GLY A 79 7.21 -4.48 9.04
CA GLY A 79 7.82 -3.81 10.18
C GLY A 79 9.26 -4.31 10.33
N SER A 80 10.23 -3.51 9.89
CA SER A 80 11.65 -3.81 10.03
C SER A 80 12.44 -2.51 10.19
N PHE A 81 13.56 -2.57 10.91
CA PHE A 81 14.53 -1.48 10.96
C PHE A 81 15.53 -1.68 9.83
N HIS A 82 15.67 -0.67 8.95
CA HIS A 82 16.62 -0.71 7.83
C HIS A 82 18.08 -1.03 8.23
N HIS A 83 18.44 -0.81 9.50
CA HIS A 83 19.78 -1.08 10.03
C HIS A 83 19.85 -2.24 11.03
N GLY A 84 18.75 -2.98 11.26
CA GLY A 84 18.72 -4.05 12.28
C GLY A 84 18.99 -3.58 13.71
N SER A 85 19.09 -2.27 13.94
CA SER A 85 19.36 -1.66 15.24
C SER A 85 18.06 -1.54 16.03
N ILE A 86 18.00 -2.23 17.17
CA ILE A 86 17.06 -1.99 18.26
C ILE A 86 17.66 -0.92 19.17
#